data_AF-A6G7I3-F1
#
_entry.id   AF-A6G7I3-F1
#
_cell.length_a   1.000
_cell.length_b   1.000
_cell.length_c   1.000
_cell.angle_alpha   90.00
_cell.angle_beta   90.00
_cell.angle_gamma   90.00
#
_symmetry.space_group_name_H-M   'P 1'
#
loop_
_entity.id
_entity.type
_entity.pdbx_description
1 polymer ?
#
loop_
_entity_poly.entity_id
_entity_poly.type
_entity_poly.pdbx_seq_one_letter_code
_entity_poly.pdbx_strand_id
1 'polypeptide(L)'
;MLYAEAEEAAKAEDWLQAKTKYEEAYHLVPNKHGLAYKVANAAVEVGDCEKARVFFEHYLIDGELERHEAQLHSALAKHRALECT
;
A
#
# COMPACT_ATOMS: atom_id res chain seq x y z
N MET A 1 0.42 0.46 18.17
CA MET A 1 -0.37 -0.38 17.23
C MET A 1 0.25 -0.15 15.87
N LEU A 2 0.71 -1.20 15.19
CA LEU A 2 1.55 -1.08 13.99
C LEU A 2 0.96 -0.16 12.92
N TYR A 3 -0.35 -0.21 12.69
CA TYR A 3 -1.02 0.72 11.77
C TYR A 3 -0.89 2.18 12.21
N ALA A 4 -1.13 2.49 13.49
CA ALA A 4 -1.01 3.86 14.00
C ALA A 4 0.43 4.37 13.92
N GLU A 5 1.41 3.51 14.22
CA GLU A 5 2.84 3.83 14.04
C GLU A 5 3.18 4.10 12.57
N ALA A 6 2.63 3.31 11.64
CA ALA A 6 2.80 3.53 10.21
C ALA A 6 2.19 4.87 9.75
N GLU A 7 1.00 5.23 10.26
CA GLU A 7 0.36 6.52 9.93
C GLU A 7 1.18 7.71 10.47
N GLU A 8 1.76 7.60 11.67
CA GLU A 8 2.64 8.66 12.21
C GLU A 8 3.96 8.77 11.40
N ALA A 9 4.56 7.64 11.01
CA ALA A 9 5.74 7.64 10.14
C ALA A 9 5.42 8.27 8.76
N ALA A 10 4.28 7.92 8.16
CA ALA A 10 3.81 8.50 6.90
C ALA A 10 3.58 10.02 7.01
N LYS A 11 2.98 10.50 8.11
CA LYS A 11 2.83 11.95 8.36
C LYS A 11 4.16 12.67 8.53
N ALA A 12 5.17 11.98 9.04
CA ALA A 12 6.53 12.50 9.19
C ALA A 12 7.38 12.33 7.91
N GLU A 13 6.79 11.86 6.80
CA GLU A 13 7.48 11.53 5.55
C GLU A 13 8.59 10.46 5.69
N ASP A 14 8.59 9.71 6.79
CA ASP A 14 9.42 8.51 6.97
C ASP A 14 8.75 7.32 6.27
N TRP A 15 8.75 7.39 4.93
CA TRP A 15 8.08 6.41 4.09
C TRP A 15 8.70 5.01 4.19
N LEU A 16 9.99 4.92 4.53
CA LEU A 16 10.66 3.63 4.73
C LEU A 16 10.10 2.93 5.96
N GLN A 17 10.01 3.64 7.09
CA GLN A 17 9.40 3.11 8.30
C GLN A 17 7.90 2.84 8.10
N ALA A 18 7.18 3.75 7.46
CA ALA A 18 5.76 3.58 7.16
C ALA A 18 5.51 2.30 6.36
N LYS A 19 6.30 2.07 5.29
CA LYS A 19 6.23 0.86 4.47
C LYS A 19 6.38 -0.41 5.31
N THR A 20 7.44 -0.49 6.11
CA THR A 20 7.70 -1.65 6.98
C THR A 20 6.55 -1.89 7.94
N LYS A 21 6.05 -0.84 8.59
CA LYS A 21 4.98 -0.96 9.59
C LYS A 21 3.62 -1.31 8.98
N TYR A 22 3.30 -0.78 7.80
CA TYR A 22 2.10 -1.20 7.06
C TYR A 22 2.19 -2.67 6.63
N GLU A 23 3.37 -3.13 6.21
CA GLU A 23 3.59 -4.51 5.77
C GLU A 23 3.49 -5.50 6.94
N GLU A 24 4.09 -5.17 8.09
CA GLU A 24 3.89 -5.95 9.33
C GLU A 24 2.41 -5.98 9.73
N ALA A 25 1.70 -4.84 9.66
CA ALA A 25 0.27 -4.79 9.95
C ALA A 25 -0.56 -5.63 8.96
N TYR A 26 -0.19 -5.64 7.68
CA TYR A 26 -0.82 -6.46 6.64
C TYR A 26 -0.68 -7.94 6.96
N HIS A 27 0.51 -8.40 7.35
CA HIS A 27 0.74 -9.81 7.68
C HIS A 27 -0.02 -10.29 8.92
N LEU A 28 -0.31 -9.39 9.88
CA LEU A 28 -1.12 -9.73 11.04
C LEU A 28 -2.63 -9.80 10.71
N VAL A 29 -3.08 -9.04 9.72
CA VAL A 29 -4.50 -8.98 9.33
C VAL A 29 -4.65 -8.98 7.81
N PRO A 30 -4.35 -10.10 7.12
CA PRO A 30 -4.24 -10.12 5.65
C PRO A 30 -5.55 -9.82 4.93
N ASN A 31 -6.70 -10.07 5.58
CA ASN A 31 -8.03 -9.77 5.06
C ASN A 31 -8.40 -8.27 5.11
N LYS A 32 -7.51 -7.40 5.59
CA LYS A 32 -7.68 -5.94 5.50
C LYS A 32 -7.01 -5.41 4.24
N HIS A 33 -7.71 -5.51 3.12
CA HIS A 33 -7.23 -5.07 1.80
C HIS A 33 -6.72 -3.62 1.78
N GLY A 34 -7.31 -2.72 2.58
CA GLY A 34 -6.83 -1.33 2.71
C GLY A 34 -5.36 -1.21 3.15
N LEU A 35 -4.82 -2.21 3.85
CA LEU A 35 -3.39 -2.25 4.19
C LEU A 35 -2.52 -2.53 2.97
N ALA A 36 -2.96 -3.35 2.02
CA ALA A 36 -2.22 -3.59 0.79
C ALA A 36 -2.01 -2.28 0.00
N TYR A 37 -3.06 -1.45 -0.11
CA TYR A 37 -2.94 -0.12 -0.71
C TYR A 37 -1.95 0.79 0.03
N LYS A 38 -1.95 0.74 1.36
CA LYS A 38 -1.03 1.54 2.19
C LYS A 38 0.43 1.11 2.03
N VAL A 39 0.70 -0.20 1.99
CA VAL A 39 2.04 -0.75 1.69
C VAL A 39 2.48 -0.31 0.30
N ALA A 40 1.62 -0.47 -0.71
CA ALA A 40 1.94 -0.12 -2.08
C ALA A 40 2.24 1.38 -2.23
N ASN A 41 1.44 2.25 -1.62
CA ASN A 41 1.70 3.68 -1.61
C ASN A 41 3.04 4.04 -0.95
N ALA A 42 3.32 3.52 0.24
CA ALA A 42 4.59 3.79 0.91
C ALA A 42 5.79 3.23 0.12
N ALA A 43 5.59 2.11 -0.60
CA ALA A 43 6.60 1.56 -1.51
C ALA A 43 6.89 2.48 -2.69
N VAL A 44 5.87 3.14 -3.28
CA VAL A 44 6.06 4.18 -4.31
C VAL A 44 6.92 5.34 -3.78
N GLU A 45 6.63 5.85 -2.59
CA GLU A 45 7.34 7.00 -2.01
C GLU A 45 8.83 6.71 -1.75
N VAL A 46 9.22 5.45 -1.55
CA VAL A 46 10.62 5.03 -1.40
C VAL A 46 11.25 4.44 -2.66
N GLY A 47 10.55 4.45 -3.80
CA GLY A 47 11.03 3.90 -5.06
C GLY A 47 11.12 2.37 -5.11
N ASP A 48 10.45 1.65 -4.20
CA ASP A 48 10.40 0.18 -4.19
C ASP A 48 9.30 -0.31 -5.16
N CYS A 49 9.61 -0.19 -6.45
CA CYS A 49 8.67 -0.44 -7.56
C CYS A 49 8.09 -1.85 -7.54
N GLU A 50 8.93 -2.87 -7.33
CA GLU A 50 8.50 -4.28 -7.30
C GLU A 50 7.51 -4.54 -6.18
N LYS A 51 7.77 -3.99 -4.98
CA LYS A 51 6.83 -4.12 -3.87
C LYS A 51 5.54 -3.35 -4.12
N ALA A 52 5.63 -2.14 -4.68
CA ALA A 52 4.46 -1.36 -5.04
C ALA A 52 3.55 -2.14 -6.00
N ARG A 53 4.13 -2.78 -7.02
CA ARG A 53 3.41 -3.62 -7.99
C ARG A 53 2.65 -4.75 -7.31
N VAL A 54 3.36 -5.60 -6.55
CA VAL A 54 2.76 -6.77 -5.86
C VAL A 54 1.60 -6.35 -4.94
N PHE A 55 1.77 -5.30 -4.15
CA PHE A 55 0.75 -4.91 -3.18
C PHE A 55 -0.43 -4.15 -3.82
N PHE A 56 -0.22 -3.42 -4.93
CA PHE A 56 -1.34 -2.92 -5.73
C PHE A 56 -2.11 -4.06 -6.39
N GLU A 57 -1.44 -5.10 -6.91
CA GLU A 57 -2.10 -6.29 -7.44
C GLU A 57 -2.95 -6.99 -6.36
N HIS A 58 -2.41 -7.21 -5.15
CA HIS A 58 -3.19 -7.74 -4.03
C HIS A 58 -4.42 -6.87 -3.71
N TYR A 59 -4.24 -5.54 -3.70
CA TYR A 59 -5.35 -4.62 -3.46
C TYR A 59 -6.43 -4.68 -4.56
N LEU A 60 -6.02 -4.84 -5.82
CA LEU A 60 -6.92 -4.87 -6.98
C LEU A 60 -7.62 -6.22 -7.17
N ILE A 61 -6.97 -7.34 -6.83
CA ILE A 61 -7.52 -8.69 -6.95
C ILE A 61 -8.48 -8.99 -5.81
N ASP A 62 -8.09 -8.66 -4.57
CA ASP A 62 -8.87 -9.02 -3.38
C ASP A 62 -9.81 -7.90 -2.91
N GLY A 63 -9.67 -6.69 -3.45
CA GLY A 63 -10.55 -5.58 -3.13
C GLY A 63 -11.96 -5.88 -3.61
N GLU A 64 -12.86 -6.28 -2.70
CA GLU A 64 -14.30 -6.17 -2.92
C GLU A 64 -14.57 -4.78 -3.51
N LEU A 65 -14.97 -4.75 -4.78
CA LEU A 65 -15.29 -3.56 -5.60
C LEU A 65 -16.26 -2.58 -4.92
N GLU A 66 -16.88 -2.98 -3.81
CA GLU A 66 -18.04 -2.31 -3.21
C GLU A 66 -17.72 -1.17 -2.23
N ARG A 67 -16.47 -0.89 -1.81
CA ARG A 67 -16.25 0.12 -0.74
C ARG A 67 -15.21 1.22 -0.94
N HIS A 68 -14.39 1.19 -2.00
CA HIS A 68 -13.30 2.17 -2.13
C HIS A 68 -12.99 2.59 -3.59
N GLU A 69 -14.01 3.00 -4.36
CA GLU A 69 -13.86 3.39 -5.78
C GLU A 69 -12.70 4.36 -6.04
N ALA A 70 -12.58 5.43 -5.23
CA ALA A 70 -11.51 6.41 -5.39
C ALA A 70 -10.09 5.82 -5.19
N GLN A 71 -9.94 4.91 -4.23
CA GLN A 71 -8.65 4.24 -3.99
C GLN A 71 -8.37 3.19 -5.06
N LEU A 72 -9.39 2.52 -5.61
CA LEU A 72 -9.25 1.61 -6.75
C LEU A 72 -8.75 2.36 -7.99
N HIS A 73 -9.35 3.50 -8.32
CA HIS A 73 -8.88 4.34 -9.44
C HIS A 73 -7.45 4.84 -9.21
N SER A 74 -7.14 5.30 -7.99
CA SER A 74 -5.78 5.73 -7.63
C SER A 74 -4.77 4.59 -7.73
N ALA A 75 -5.09 3.41 -7.19
CA ALA A 75 -4.25 2.23 -7.24
C ALA A 75 -3.97 1.80 -8.68
N LEU A 76 -4.99 1.73 -9.53
CA LEU A 76 -4.84 1.37 -10.94
C LEU A 76 -3.96 2.37 -11.70
N ALA A 77 -4.16 3.67 -11.47
CA ALA A 77 -3.35 4.71 -12.09
C ALA A 77 -1.88 4.62 -11.68
N LYS A 78 -1.61 4.49 -10.38
CA LYS A 78 -0.25 4.35 -9.85
C LYS A 78 0.41 3.06 -10.34
N HIS A 79 -0.29 1.93 -10.27
CA HIS A 79 0.21 0.64 -10.75
C HIS A 79 0.60 0.69 -12.24
N ARG A 80 -0.22 1.31 -13.09
CA ARG A 80 0.09 1.46 -14.53
C ARG A 80 1.26 2.39 -14.82
N ALA A 81 1.58 3.30 -13.90
CA ALA A 81 2.69 4.23 -14.02
C ALA A 81 4.01 3.67 -13.45
N LEU A 82 4.00 2.47 -12.86
CA LEU A 82 5.21 1.82 -12.37
C LEU A 82 6.07 1.34 -13.56
N GLU A 83 7.29 1.85 -13.65
CA GLU A 83 8.31 1.39 -14.61
C GLU A 83 9.33 0.50 -13.91
N CYS A 84 8.93 -0.72 -13.55
CA CYS A 84 9.86 -1.70 -12.97
C CYS A 84 10.53 -2.47 -14.11
N THR A 85 11.84 -2.26 -14.33
CA THR A 85 12.65 -2.91 -15.38
C THR A 85 13.65 -3.90 -14.82
#